data_AF-X1VNV6-F1
#
_entry.id   AF-X1VNV6-F1
#
_cell.length_a   1.000
_cell.length_b   1.000
_cell.length_c   1.000
_cell.angle_alpha   90.00
_cell.angle_beta   90.00
_cell.angle_gamma   90.00
#
_symmetry.space_group_name_H-M   'P 1'
#
loop_
_entity.id
_entity.type
_entity.pdbx_description
1 polymer ?
#
loop_
_entity_poly.entity_id
_entity_poly.type
_entity_poly.pdbx_seq_one_letter_code
_entity_poly.pdbx_strand_id
1 'polypeptide(L)'
;MALWLNRAGGRGEYERRFLDTDRIYLTWEGLNNDLSKIKSRSELDKLLKKVYKNSKNTTIRNWLGQIWPFVKEMKEGDWVVLPSKLKPAAIHFAEITGPYTHDAKAEDPYFHYRSVKWMATDIPRSVFDQDILYSFGAFMTVCRIQRNDAENRIFKIAKAGWKTQPVNQ
;
A
#
# COMPACT_ATOMS: atom_id res chain seq x y z
N MET A 1 -0.55 -14.98 -5.32
CA MET A 1 -0.96 -13.57 -5.43
C MET A 1 -0.99 -13.00 -4.04
N ALA A 2 -0.24 -11.93 -3.77
CA ALA A 2 -0.18 -11.34 -2.44
C ALA A 2 -1.23 -10.22 -2.26
N LEU A 3 -1.60 -9.96 -1.01
CA LEU A 3 -2.39 -8.80 -0.63
C LEU A 3 -1.53 -7.80 0.14
N TRP A 4 -1.46 -6.57 -0.33
CA TRP A 4 -0.66 -5.50 0.25
C TRP A 4 -1.54 -4.39 0.79
N LEU A 5 -1.27 -3.93 1.99
CA LEU A 5 -1.77 -2.65 2.47
C LEU A 5 -0.95 -1.53 1.82
N ASN A 6 -1.60 -0.51 1.27
CA ASN A 6 -0.95 0.76 0.96
C ASN A 6 -1.84 1.93 1.38
N ARG A 7 -1.36 2.75 2.31
CA ARG A 7 -2.07 3.94 2.81
C ARG A 7 -1.66 5.19 2.08
N ALA A 8 -2.62 6.09 1.89
CA ALA A 8 -2.41 7.36 1.21
C ALA A 8 -2.37 8.54 2.20
N GLY A 9 -1.49 8.43 3.20
CA GLY A 9 -1.30 9.47 4.24
C GLY A 9 -2.06 9.21 5.54
N GLY A 10 -1.70 9.94 6.60
CA GLY A 10 -2.26 9.75 7.93
C GLY A 10 -3.71 10.23 8.04
N ARG A 11 -4.06 11.24 7.24
CA ARG A 11 -5.38 11.87 7.13
C ARG A 11 -6.05 11.59 5.78
N GLY A 12 -5.42 10.80 4.91
CA GLY A 12 -5.91 10.53 3.55
C GLY A 12 -5.56 11.62 2.54
N GLU A 13 -4.60 12.49 2.87
CA GLU A 13 -4.16 13.62 2.06
C GLU A 13 -3.73 13.24 0.64
N TYR A 14 -3.32 11.98 0.42
CA TYR A 14 -2.89 11.47 -0.89
C TYR A 14 -3.93 10.57 -1.56
N GLU A 15 -5.03 10.23 -0.86
CA GLU A 15 -6.00 9.21 -1.29
C GLU A 15 -6.61 9.56 -2.65
N ARG A 16 -7.00 10.82 -2.81
CA ARG A 16 -7.60 11.28 -4.06
C ARG A 16 -6.64 11.15 -5.24
N ARG A 17 -5.35 11.46 -5.07
CA ARG A 17 -4.36 11.31 -6.13
C ARG A 17 -4.14 9.85 -6.51
N PHE A 18 -4.19 8.93 -5.55
CA PHE A 18 -4.09 7.49 -5.84
C PHE A 18 -5.25 7.02 -6.74
N LEU A 19 -6.46 7.43 -6.39
CA LEU A 19 -7.68 7.10 -7.15
C LEU A 19 -7.70 7.76 -8.52
N ASP A 20 -7.49 9.08 -8.59
CA ASP A 20 -7.63 9.87 -9.81
C ASP A 20 -6.55 9.56 -10.87
N THR A 21 -5.41 8.98 -10.47
CA THR A 21 -4.28 8.69 -11.37
C THR A 21 -4.07 7.20 -11.63
N ASP A 22 -4.93 6.33 -11.10
CA ASP A 22 -4.79 4.87 -11.18
C ASP A 22 -3.39 4.39 -10.73
N ARG A 23 -2.90 4.96 -9.62
CA ARG A 23 -1.56 4.68 -9.09
C ARG A 23 -1.56 4.55 -7.59
N ILE A 24 -0.65 3.74 -7.07
CA ILE A 24 -0.26 3.75 -5.67
C ILE A 24 1.14 4.35 -5.56
N TYR A 25 1.40 5.12 -4.51
CA TYR A 25 2.66 5.86 -4.35
C TYR A 25 3.39 5.48 -3.06
N LEU A 26 4.69 5.77 -3.03
CA LEU A 26 5.44 5.95 -1.79
C LEU A 26 5.55 7.45 -1.51
N THR A 27 4.84 7.93 -0.50
CA THR A 27 4.72 9.37 -0.18
C THR A 27 5.70 9.80 0.91
N TRP A 28 6.97 9.41 0.74
CA TRP A 28 8.07 9.83 1.62
C TRP A 28 8.69 11.12 1.09
N GLU A 29 8.52 12.22 1.81
CA GLU A 29 8.99 13.55 1.41
C GLU A 29 10.49 13.57 1.11
N GLY A 30 10.87 14.26 0.04
CA GLY A 30 12.27 14.45 -0.37
C GLY A 30 12.99 13.19 -0.90
N LEU A 31 12.31 12.04 -1.03
CA LEU A 31 12.90 10.81 -1.55
C LEU A 31 12.86 10.80 -3.09
N ASN A 32 13.66 11.63 -3.75
CA ASN A 32 13.72 11.67 -5.22
C ASN A 32 14.84 10.77 -5.81
N ASN A 33 15.38 9.84 -5.02
CA ASN A 33 16.41 8.94 -5.50
C ASN A 33 15.78 7.74 -6.22
N ASP A 34 16.26 7.42 -7.42
CA ASP A 34 15.81 6.22 -8.14
C ASP A 34 16.13 4.93 -7.35
N LEU A 35 15.09 4.33 -6.75
CA LEU A 35 15.24 3.14 -5.90
C LEU A 35 15.39 1.86 -6.71
N SER A 36 15.12 1.88 -8.03
CA SER A 36 15.32 0.72 -8.89
C SER A 36 16.80 0.30 -8.92
N LYS A 37 17.71 1.28 -8.81
CA LYS A 37 19.16 1.11 -8.81
C LYS A 37 19.73 0.54 -7.52
N ILE A 38 18.95 0.54 -6.44
CA ILE A 38 19.36 0.00 -5.14
C ILE A 38 19.30 -1.53 -5.19
N LYS A 39 20.41 -2.21 -4.87
CA LYS A 39 20.56 -3.66 -5.00
C LYS A 39 20.34 -4.42 -3.71
N SER A 40 20.48 -3.76 -2.55
CA SER A 40 20.35 -4.40 -1.26
C SER A 40 19.63 -3.54 -0.23
N ARG A 41 19.05 -4.20 0.79
CA ARG A 41 18.49 -3.51 1.96
C ARG A 41 19.52 -2.63 2.67
N SER A 42 20.79 -3.05 2.72
CA SER A 42 21.86 -2.25 3.31
C SER A 42 22.12 -0.95 2.55
N GLU A 43 22.07 -0.98 1.21
CA GLU A 43 22.19 0.23 0.40
C GLU A 43 21.00 1.17 0.60
N LEU A 44 19.77 0.63 0.69
CA LEU A 44 18.59 1.43 0.99
C LEU A 44 18.69 2.08 2.38
N ASP A 45 19.16 1.35 3.40
CA ASP A 45 19.38 1.89 4.75
C ASP A 45 20.36 3.07 4.73
N LYS A 46 21.49 2.93 4.03
CA LYS A 46 22.48 4.00 3.89
C LYS A 46 21.89 5.22 3.17
N LEU A 47 21.12 5.00 2.11
CA LEU A 47 20.44 6.07 1.38
C LEU A 47 19.45 6.81 2.28
N LEU A 48 18.58 6.09 2.98
CA LEU A 48 17.58 6.68 3.88
C LEU A 48 18.25 7.48 5.00
N LYS A 49 19.36 6.99 5.59
CA LYS A 49 20.12 7.76 6.59
C LYS A 49 20.75 9.04 6.03
N LYS A 50 21.14 9.03 4.75
CA LYS A 50 21.69 10.20 4.07
C LYS A 50 20.61 11.25 3.79
N VAL A 51 19.43 10.82 3.35
CA VAL A 51 18.28 11.70 3.06
C VAL A 51 17.68 12.24 4.36
N TYR A 52 17.46 11.37 5.35
CA TYR A 52 16.78 11.69 6.60
C TYR A 52 17.73 11.73 7.80
N LYS A 53 18.73 12.61 7.76
CA LYS A 53 19.82 12.69 8.77
C LYS A 53 19.34 12.83 10.21
N ASN A 54 18.18 13.44 10.42
CA ASN A 54 17.61 13.71 11.75
C ASN A 54 16.67 12.60 12.25
N SER A 55 16.44 11.55 11.46
CA SER A 55 15.55 10.45 11.83
C SER A 55 16.25 9.40 12.69
N LYS A 56 15.51 8.83 13.66
CA LYS A 56 16.01 7.75 14.51
C LYS A 56 16.27 6.48 13.68
N ASN A 57 17.29 5.71 14.05
CA ASN A 57 17.61 4.43 13.40
C ASN A 57 16.44 3.42 13.40
N THR A 58 15.56 3.46 14.41
CA THR A 58 14.35 2.63 14.45
C THR A 58 13.33 3.06 13.40
N THR A 59 13.15 4.37 13.20
CA THR A 59 12.30 4.94 12.15
C THR A 59 12.80 4.55 10.76
N ILE A 60 14.10 4.67 10.51
CA ILE A 60 14.70 4.27 9.23
C ILE A 60 14.49 2.78 8.95
N ARG A 61 14.68 1.91 9.95
CA ARG A 61 14.43 0.47 9.80
C ARG A 61 12.96 0.17 9.49
N ASN A 62 12.02 0.89 10.11
CA ASN A 62 10.61 0.77 9.81
C ASN A 62 10.32 1.18 8.35
N TRP A 63 10.79 2.35 7.92
CA TRP A 63 10.61 2.81 6.54
C TRP A 63 11.24 1.87 5.52
N LEU A 64 12.43 1.36 5.78
CA LEU A 64 13.07 0.35 4.94
C LEU A 64 12.18 -0.88 4.77
N GLY A 65 11.55 -1.37 5.84
CA GLY A 65 10.62 -2.51 5.80
C GLY A 65 9.35 -2.26 4.99
N GLN A 66 9.02 -1.00 4.70
CA GLN A 66 7.84 -0.61 3.91
C GLN A 66 8.20 -0.27 2.46
N ILE A 67 9.29 0.49 2.27
CA ILE A 67 9.79 0.92 0.97
C ILE A 67 10.35 -0.28 0.19
N TRP A 68 11.10 -1.16 0.84
CA TRP A 68 11.75 -2.27 0.14
C TRP A 68 10.74 -3.22 -0.53
N PRO A 69 9.67 -3.70 0.15
CA PRO A 69 8.68 -4.53 -0.50
C PRO A 69 7.97 -3.82 -1.65
N PHE A 70 7.64 -2.53 -1.50
CA PHE A 70 7.03 -1.76 -2.59
C PHE A 70 7.93 -1.74 -3.83
N VAL A 71 9.23 -1.50 -3.67
CA VAL A 71 10.15 -1.38 -4.80
C VAL A 71 10.50 -2.74 -5.41
N LYS A 72 10.71 -3.78 -4.58
CA LYS A 72 11.36 -5.04 -5.02
C LYS A 72 10.48 -6.29 -4.93
N GLU A 73 9.46 -6.31 -4.07
CA GLU A 73 8.70 -7.54 -3.78
C GLU A 73 7.29 -7.54 -4.36
N MET A 74 6.61 -6.38 -4.41
CA MET A 74 5.33 -6.22 -5.09
C MET A 74 5.47 -6.50 -6.59
N LYS A 75 4.50 -7.22 -7.16
CA LYS A 75 4.51 -7.61 -8.57
C LYS A 75 3.17 -7.31 -9.23
N GLU A 76 3.17 -7.29 -10.56
CA GLU A 76 1.94 -7.28 -11.34
C GLU A 76 1.07 -8.49 -10.98
N GLY A 77 -0.24 -8.26 -10.94
CA GLY A 77 -1.23 -9.21 -10.45
C GLY A 77 -1.41 -9.23 -8.93
N ASP A 78 -0.47 -8.72 -8.12
CA ASP A 78 -0.72 -8.57 -6.68
C ASP A 78 -1.83 -7.55 -6.41
N TRP A 79 -2.53 -7.73 -5.29
CA TRP A 79 -3.61 -6.84 -4.90
C TRP A 79 -3.18 -5.85 -3.83
N VAL A 80 -3.77 -4.67 -3.87
CA VAL A 80 -3.55 -3.59 -2.91
C VAL A 80 -4.87 -3.24 -2.27
N VAL A 81 -4.88 -3.14 -0.95
CA VAL A 81 -5.97 -2.59 -0.16
C VAL A 81 -5.60 -1.20 0.34
N LEU A 82 -6.50 -0.25 0.11
CA LEU A 82 -6.44 1.14 0.56
C LEU A 82 -7.67 1.44 1.42
N PRO A 83 -7.59 1.29 2.75
CA PRO A 83 -8.64 1.73 3.66
C PRO A 83 -8.76 3.25 3.60
N SER A 84 -9.96 3.75 3.33
CA SER A 84 -10.18 5.18 3.15
C SER A 84 -10.12 5.94 4.47
N LYS A 85 -9.48 7.11 4.44
CA LYS A 85 -9.55 8.11 5.51
C LYS A 85 -10.55 9.22 5.19
N LEU A 86 -10.82 9.47 3.92
CA LEU A 86 -11.82 10.43 3.46
C LEU A 86 -13.26 9.93 3.69
N LYS A 87 -13.47 8.61 3.54
CA LYS A 87 -14.72 7.90 3.84
C LYS A 87 -14.40 6.76 4.80
N PRO A 88 -14.38 6.97 6.13
CA PRO A 88 -13.89 5.98 7.10
C PRO A 88 -14.55 4.59 7.03
N ALA A 89 -15.79 4.51 6.52
CA ALA A 89 -16.55 3.27 6.33
C ALA A 89 -16.18 2.49 5.04
N ALA A 90 -15.30 3.04 4.19
CA ALA A 90 -14.94 2.47 2.89
C ALA A 90 -13.55 1.84 2.86
N ILE A 91 -13.42 0.81 2.03
CA ILE A 91 -12.15 0.18 1.67
C ILE A 91 -12.09 0.05 0.15
N HIS A 92 -10.96 0.42 -0.44
CA HIS A 92 -10.70 0.30 -1.87
C HIS A 92 -9.73 -0.85 -2.14
N PHE A 93 -9.89 -1.51 -3.28
CA PHE A 93 -9.05 -2.60 -3.74
C PHE A 93 -8.61 -2.36 -5.18
N ALA A 94 -7.32 -2.55 -5.42
CA ALA A 94 -6.72 -2.43 -6.74
C ALA A 94 -5.85 -3.65 -7.06
N GLU A 95 -5.70 -3.94 -8.33
CA GLU A 95 -4.69 -4.87 -8.84
C GLU A 95 -3.50 -4.08 -9.36
N ILE A 96 -2.27 -4.51 -9.06
CA ILE A 96 -1.06 -3.90 -9.62
C ILE A 96 -0.93 -4.31 -11.08
N THR A 97 -0.86 -3.32 -11.96
CA THR A 97 -0.81 -3.52 -13.42
C THR A 97 0.53 -3.13 -14.05
N GLY A 98 1.45 -2.56 -13.26
CA GLY A 98 2.77 -2.20 -13.75
C GLY A 98 3.90 -2.33 -12.73
N PRO A 99 5.15 -2.28 -13.19
CA PRO A 99 6.32 -2.35 -12.34
C PRO A 99 6.47 -1.08 -11.50
N TYR A 100 7.40 -1.12 -10.54
CA TYR A 100 7.86 0.08 -9.85
C TYR A 100 8.39 1.10 -10.87
N THR A 101 7.95 2.36 -10.73
CA THR A 101 8.42 3.48 -11.55
C THR A 101 8.92 4.62 -10.67
N HIS A 102 10.05 5.21 -11.07
CA HIS A 102 10.57 6.46 -10.53
C HIS A 102 10.37 7.57 -11.56
N ASP A 103 9.69 8.63 -11.16
CA ASP A 103 9.55 9.86 -11.94
C ASP A 103 10.26 11.00 -11.22
N ALA A 104 11.47 11.33 -11.68
CA ALA A 104 12.30 12.35 -11.07
C ALA A 104 11.75 13.78 -11.18
N LYS A 105 10.79 13.99 -12.10
CA LYS A 105 10.17 15.30 -12.39
C LYS A 105 8.81 15.46 -11.72
N ALA A 106 8.31 14.42 -11.06
CA ALA A 106 7.07 14.50 -10.29
C ALA A 106 7.23 15.47 -9.12
N GLU A 107 6.11 16.00 -8.65
CA GLU A 107 6.03 16.79 -7.43
C GLU A 107 6.33 15.92 -6.19
N ASP A 108 6.95 16.49 -5.15
CA ASP A 108 7.12 15.82 -3.86
C ASP A 108 5.75 15.57 -3.19
N PRO A 109 5.43 14.37 -2.66
CA PRO A 109 6.23 13.15 -2.56
C PRO A 109 5.85 12.04 -3.56
N TYR A 110 5.54 12.38 -4.80
CA TYR A 110 4.99 11.46 -5.80
C TYR A 110 6.03 10.89 -6.79
N PHE A 111 7.31 10.92 -6.41
CA PHE A 111 8.42 10.41 -7.23
C PHE A 111 8.33 8.90 -7.51
N HIS A 112 7.64 8.14 -6.66
CA HIS A 112 7.65 6.69 -6.68
C HIS A 112 6.26 6.13 -6.74
N TYR A 113 5.97 5.34 -7.78
CA TYR A 113 4.64 4.77 -7.94
C TYR A 113 4.64 3.39 -8.58
N ARG A 114 3.47 2.75 -8.52
CA ARG A 114 3.08 1.61 -9.35
C ARG A 114 1.71 1.90 -9.94
N SER A 115 1.54 1.58 -11.22
CA SER A 115 0.24 1.61 -11.87
C SER A 115 -0.64 0.50 -11.31
N VAL A 116 -1.92 0.83 -11.11
CA VAL A 116 -2.92 -0.11 -10.62
C VAL A 116 -4.19 0.00 -11.46
N LYS A 117 -5.09 -0.97 -11.30
CA LYS A 117 -6.47 -0.88 -11.73
C LYS A 117 -7.37 -1.05 -10.53
N TRP A 118 -8.15 -0.03 -10.19
CA TRP A 118 -9.14 -0.12 -9.11
C TRP A 118 -10.24 -1.09 -9.52
N MET A 119 -10.30 -2.24 -8.84
CA MET A 119 -11.30 -3.28 -9.10
C MET A 119 -12.58 -3.04 -8.29
N ALA A 120 -12.44 -2.37 -7.15
CA ALA A 120 -13.52 -2.08 -6.23
C ALA A 120 -13.19 -0.85 -5.39
N THR A 121 -14.10 0.11 -5.36
CA THR A 121 -13.99 1.29 -4.52
C THR A 121 -15.22 1.39 -3.62
N ASP A 122 -15.08 2.09 -2.50
CA ASP A 122 -16.18 2.34 -1.57
C ASP A 122 -16.82 1.07 -0.98
N ILE A 123 -16.05 -0.02 -0.83
CA ILE A 123 -16.57 -1.26 -0.24
C ILE A 123 -16.82 -1.06 1.26
N PRO A 124 -18.04 -1.31 1.76
CA PRO A 124 -18.35 -1.16 3.18
C PRO A 124 -17.52 -2.09 4.05
N ARG A 125 -17.02 -1.59 5.19
CA ARG A 125 -16.29 -2.43 6.17
C ARG A 125 -17.10 -3.63 6.68
N SER A 126 -18.42 -3.53 6.72
CA SER A 126 -19.33 -4.60 7.15
C SER A 126 -19.29 -5.85 6.27
N VAL A 127 -18.69 -5.78 5.08
CA VAL A 127 -18.46 -6.94 4.20
C VAL A 127 -17.39 -7.87 4.76
N PHE A 128 -16.49 -7.36 5.61
CA PHE A 128 -15.33 -8.09 6.11
C PHE A 128 -15.47 -8.45 7.57
N ASP A 129 -15.03 -9.65 7.91
CA ASP A 129 -14.94 -10.09 9.30
C ASP A 129 -13.96 -9.22 10.10
N GLN A 130 -14.19 -9.15 11.41
CA GLN A 130 -13.46 -8.26 12.31
C GLN A 130 -11.94 -8.50 12.31
N ASP A 131 -11.50 -9.74 12.15
CA ASP A 131 -10.09 -10.14 12.15
C ASP A 131 -9.35 -9.69 10.88
N ILE A 132 -10.05 -9.62 9.75
CA ILE A 132 -9.58 -9.01 8.51
C ILE A 132 -9.51 -7.48 8.68
N LEU A 133 -10.53 -6.87 9.28
CA LEU A 133 -10.55 -5.43 9.55
C LEU A 133 -9.39 -5.01 10.47
N TYR A 134 -9.01 -5.84 11.44
CA TYR A 134 -7.81 -5.59 12.25
C TYR A 134 -6.53 -5.62 11.42
N SER A 135 -6.43 -6.52 10.44
CA SER A 135 -5.30 -6.54 9.51
C SER A 135 -5.27 -5.27 8.64
N PHE A 136 -6.44 -4.80 8.18
CA PHE A 136 -6.58 -3.52 7.48
C PHE A 136 -6.37 -2.30 8.38
N GLY A 137 -6.32 -2.48 9.70
CA GLY A 137 -6.04 -1.46 10.71
C GLY A 137 -4.56 -1.35 11.08
N ALA A 138 -3.65 -2.09 10.44
CA ALA A 138 -2.23 -2.07 10.75
C ALA A 138 -1.63 -0.65 10.69
N PHE A 139 -0.71 -0.34 11.60
CA PHE A 139 -0.17 1.02 11.74
C PHE A 139 0.73 1.45 10.56
N MET A 140 1.35 0.50 9.87
CA MET A 140 2.26 0.78 8.74
C MET A 140 1.50 1.27 7.51
N THR A 141 2.18 2.08 6.70
CA THR A 141 1.69 2.57 5.40
C THR A 141 1.68 1.44 4.39
N VAL A 142 2.80 0.71 4.28
CA VAL A 142 2.95 -0.42 3.36
C VAL A 142 3.29 -1.69 4.13
N CYS A 143 2.48 -2.73 4.02
CA CYS A 143 2.83 -4.06 4.54
C CYS A 143 2.08 -5.16 3.81
N ARG A 144 2.60 -6.39 3.84
CA ARG A 144 1.87 -7.55 3.34
C ARG A 144 0.85 -8.01 4.37
N ILE A 145 -0.36 -8.28 3.91
CA ILE A 145 -1.45 -8.82 4.72
C ILE A 145 -1.52 -10.33 4.49
N GLN A 146 -1.06 -11.10 5.48
CA GLN A 146 -0.97 -12.56 5.41
C GLN A 146 -1.59 -13.30 6.61
N ARG A 147 -1.97 -12.57 7.67
CA ARG A 147 -2.59 -13.18 8.85
C ARG A 147 -4.03 -13.58 8.56
N ASN A 148 -4.55 -14.56 9.29
CA ASN A 148 -5.95 -14.98 9.27
C ASN A 148 -6.47 -15.39 7.88
N ASP A 149 -5.59 -15.95 7.04
CA ASP A 149 -5.91 -16.36 5.66
C ASP A 149 -6.51 -15.22 4.82
N ALA A 150 -6.10 -13.98 5.10
CA ALA A 150 -6.70 -12.79 4.50
C ALA A 150 -6.63 -12.77 2.98
N GLU A 151 -5.51 -13.22 2.39
CA GLU A 151 -5.36 -13.28 0.93
C GLU A 151 -6.52 -14.08 0.30
N ASN A 152 -6.68 -15.35 0.71
CA ASN A 152 -7.72 -16.22 0.17
C ASN A 152 -9.15 -15.74 0.45
N ARG A 153 -9.41 -15.22 1.66
CA ARG A 153 -10.74 -14.73 2.04
C ARG A 153 -11.15 -13.51 1.23
N ILE A 154 -10.24 -12.56 1.01
CA ILE A 154 -10.51 -11.40 0.16
C ILE A 154 -10.77 -11.81 -1.29
N PHE A 155 -10.01 -12.77 -1.83
CA PHE A 155 -10.28 -13.27 -3.18
C PHE A 155 -11.65 -13.95 -3.29
N LYS A 156 -12.09 -14.70 -2.27
CA LYS A 156 -13.44 -15.28 -2.24
C LYS A 156 -14.53 -14.20 -2.21
N ILE A 157 -14.38 -13.18 -1.36
CA ILE A 157 -15.32 -12.05 -1.27
C ILE A 157 -15.40 -11.29 -2.60
N ALA A 158 -14.27 -11.04 -3.25
CA ALA A 158 -14.23 -10.38 -4.54
C ALA A 158 -14.94 -11.20 -5.63
N LYS A 159 -14.71 -12.52 -5.68
CA LYS A 159 -15.42 -13.43 -6.60
C LYS A 159 -16.93 -13.48 -6.34
N ALA A 160 -17.36 -13.27 -5.10
CA ALA A 160 -18.77 -13.16 -4.73
C ALA A 160 -19.37 -11.76 -5.00
N GLY A 161 -18.60 -10.85 -5.59
CA GLY A 161 -19.05 -9.49 -5.95
C GLY A 161 -19.12 -8.54 -4.77
N TRP A 162 -18.24 -8.68 -3.77
CA TRP A 162 -18.13 -7.78 -2.61
C TRP A 162 -19.38 -7.72 -1.73
N LYS A 163 -20.17 -8.81 -1.72
CA LYS A 163 -21.36 -8.95 -0.88
C LYS A 163 -20.97 -9.41 0.51
N THR A 164 -21.74 -8.98 1.50
CA THR A 164 -21.65 -9.47 2.89
C THR A 164 -21.79 -10.99 2.94
N GLN A 165 -20.90 -11.67 3.65
CA GLN A 165 -21.10 -13.07 4.01
C GLN A 165 -22.41 -13.17 4.82
N PRO A 166 -23.31 -14.12 4.54
CA PRO A 166 -24.41 -14.38 5.46
C PRO A 166 -23.80 -14.73 6.82
N VAL A 167 -24.23 -14.01 7.86
CA VAL A 167 -23.88 -14.35 9.24
C VAL A 167 -24.52 -15.71 9.49
N ASN A 168 -23.72 -16.77 9.44
CA ASN A 168 -24.17 -18.06 9.94
C ASN A 168 -24.33 -17.90 11.45
N GLN A 169 -25.59 -17.83 11.88
CA GLN A 169 -26.02 -17.88 13.27
C GLN A 169 -25.66 -19.24 13.88
#